data_AF-A0A358RJQ9-F1
#
_entry.id   AF-A0A358RJQ9-F1
#
_cell.length_a   1.000
_cell.length_b   1.000
_cell.length_c   1.000
_cell.angle_alpha   90.00
_cell.angle_beta   90.00
_cell.angle_gamma   90.00
#
_symmetry.space_group_name_H-M   'P 1'
#
loop_
_entity.id
_entity.type
_entity.pdbx_description
1 polymer ?
#
loop_
_entity_poly.entity_id
_entity_poly.type
_entity_poly.pdbx_seq_one_letter_code
_entity_poly.pdbx_strand_id
1 'polypeptide(L)'
;MDLSKYASEFPYPEIEVEQNVAESKLLMPVYSGSSGELTAVLTYCFQLYITPKCPDIQEALEGIAVTEMRHHELLGKTIYKLGGYPIMGARTYWNGSFANYTLDPKRYLRENILAEQNAIMNY
;
A
#
# COMPACT_ATOMS: atom_id res chain seq x y z
N MET A 1 -8.30 -17.20 0.92
CA MET A 1 -8.59 -16.42 -0.29
C MET A 1 -7.48 -16.70 -1.29
N ASP A 2 -7.83 -16.94 -2.55
CA ASP A 2 -6.84 -16.97 -3.64
C ASP A 2 -6.53 -15.52 -4.03
N LEU A 3 -5.26 -15.12 -3.90
CA LEU A 3 -4.82 -13.74 -4.16
C LEU A 3 -4.29 -13.55 -5.58
N SER A 4 -4.27 -14.60 -6.40
CA SER A 4 -3.75 -14.55 -7.77
C SER A 4 -4.43 -13.47 -8.64
N LYS A 5 -5.69 -13.14 -8.33
CA LYS A 5 -6.45 -12.06 -9.01
C LYS A 5 -6.02 -10.64 -8.64
N TYR A 6 -5.36 -10.47 -7.50
CA TYR A 6 -5.10 -9.16 -6.88
C TYR A 6 -3.61 -8.88 -6.70
N ALA A 7 -2.75 -9.78 -7.13
CA ALA A 7 -1.30 -9.67 -7.07
C ALA A 7 -0.71 -9.85 -8.47
N SER A 8 0.52 -9.38 -8.65
CA SER A 8 1.28 -9.64 -9.89
C SER A 8 1.44 -11.14 -10.12
N GLU A 9 1.37 -11.56 -11.39
CA GLU A 9 1.70 -12.94 -11.79
C GLU A 9 3.21 -13.21 -11.68
N PHE A 10 4.03 -12.16 -11.61
CA PHE A 10 5.46 -12.27 -11.42
C PHE A 10 5.83 -12.47 -9.95
N PRO A 11 6.92 -13.21 -9.66
CA PRO A 11 7.41 -13.33 -8.29
C PRO A 11 7.84 -11.97 -7.75
N TYR A 12 7.64 -11.77 -6.45
CA TYR A 12 8.20 -10.62 -5.75
C TYR A 12 9.74 -10.66 -5.79
N PRO A 13 10.41 -9.50 -5.88
CA PRO A 13 11.86 -9.45 -5.91
C PRO A 13 12.44 -9.95 -4.59
N GLU A 14 13.57 -10.65 -4.67
CA GLU A 14 14.38 -10.93 -3.49
C GLU A 14 15.03 -9.65 -2.98
N ILE A 15 15.11 -9.49 -1.66
CA ILE A 15 15.69 -8.30 -1.04
C ILE A 15 17.21 -8.46 -1.00
N GLU A 16 17.88 -8.13 -2.11
CA GLU A 16 19.34 -8.13 -2.24
C GLU A 16 19.87 -6.70 -2.33
N VAL A 17 20.15 -6.11 -1.17
CA VAL A 17 20.67 -4.74 -1.07
C VAL A 17 21.87 -4.70 -0.14
N GLU A 18 22.85 -3.86 -0.48
CA GLU A 18 23.94 -3.47 0.42
C GLU A 18 23.47 -2.35 1.35
N GLN A 19 24.13 -2.16 2.50
CA GLN A 19 23.74 -1.09 3.41
C GLN A 19 23.93 0.29 2.77
N ASN A 20 22.84 1.04 2.65
CA ASN A 20 22.84 2.40 2.17
C ASN A 20 21.68 3.21 2.82
N VAL A 21 22.01 3.92 3.91
CA VAL A 21 21.04 4.72 4.68
C VAL A 21 20.42 5.85 3.86
N ALA A 22 21.09 6.33 2.80
CA ALA A 22 20.52 7.37 1.94
C ALA A 22 19.37 6.79 1.09
N GLU A 23 19.56 5.61 0.52
CA GLU A 23 18.53 4.90 -0.25
C GLU A 23 17.35 4.48 0.62
N SER A 24 17.59 4.10 1.89
CA SER A 24 16.49 3.75 2.80
C SER A 24 15.50 4.90 2.96
N LYS A 25 15.95 6.16 2.88
CA LYS A 25 15.09 7.35 2.98
C LYS A 25 14.25 7.58 1.72
N LEU A 26 14.72 7.13 0.55
CA LEU A 26 13.97 7.22 -0.71
C LEU A 26 12.74 6.32 -0.70
N LEU A 27 12.77 5.23 0.05
CA LEU A 27 11.67 4.28 0.18
C LEU A 27 10.59 4.71 1.19
N MET A 28 10.90 5.62 2.12
CA MET A 28 9.97 6.03 3.18
C MET A 28 8.63 6.59 2.64
N PRO A 29 8.58 7.44 1.58
CA PRO A 29 7.33 7.94 1.02
C PRO A 29 6.40 6.85 0.49
N VAL A 30 6.95 5.85 -0.21
CA VAL A 30 6.16 4.72 -0.74
C VAL A 30 5.84 3.70 0.34
N TYR A 31 6.65 3.58 1.40
CA TYR A 31 6.36 2.71 2.54
C TYR A 31 5.19 3.20 3.41
N SER A 32 5.27 4.43 3.92
CA SER A 32 4.32 4.95 4.93
C SER A 32 3.97 6.43 4.73
N GLY A 33 4.16 6.97 3.53
CA GLY A 33 3.69 8.31 3.18
C GLY A 33 2.17 8.37 2.95
N SER A 34 1.66 9.57 2.70
CA SER A 34 0.24 9.84 2.41
C SER A 34 -0.29 9.18 1.13
N SER A 35 0.59 8.65 0.30
CA SER A 35 0.26 7.91 -0.92
C SER A 35 1.08 6.62 -1.01
N GLY A 36 1.57 6.12 0.14
CA GLY A 36 2.32 4.88 0.25
C GLY A 36 1.46 3.71 0.73
N GLU A 37 2.10 2.56 0.85
CA GLU A 37 1.44 1.26 1.09
C GLU A 37 0.63 1.21 2.38
N LEU A 38 1.12 1.81 3.46
CA LEU A 38 0.36 1.88 4.71
C LEU A 38 -0.98 2.62 4.52
N THR A 39 -0.97 3.69 3.72
CA THR A 39 -2.18 4.46 3.42
C THR A 39 -3.13 3.66 2.53
N ALA A 40 -2.60 2.93 1.54
CA ALA A 40 -3.39 2.07 0.66
C ALA A 40 -4.09 0.96 1.46
N VAL A 41 -3.35 0.19 2.28
CA VAL A 41 -3.89 -0.85 3.16
C VAL A 41 -5.05 -0.32 4.01
N LEU A 42 -4.85 0.80 4.71
CA LEU A 42 -5.86 1.34 5.62
C LEU A 42 -7.05 1.97 4.89
N THR A 43 -6.83 2.48 3.68
CA THR A 43 -7.90 2.94 2.78
C THR A 43 -8.79 1.78 2.33
N TYR A 44 -8.18 0.68 1.84
CA TYR A 44 -8.93 -0.50 1.41
C TYR A 44 -9.67 -1.17 2.57
N CYS A 45 -9.07 -1.24 3.77
CA CYS A 45 -9.75 -1.71 4.98
C CYS A 45 -10.97 -0.85 5.34
N PHE A 46 -10.84 0.49 5.33
CA PHE A 46 -11.98 1.38 5.60
C PHE A 46 -13.11 1.16 4.59
N GLN A 47 -12.77 1.13 3.29
CA GLN A 47 -13.74 0.93 2.22
C GLN A 47 -14.41 -0.45 2.32
N LEU A 48 -13.67 -1.50 2.69
CA LEU A 48 -14.24 -2.84 2.92
C LEU A 48 -15.33 -2.79 3.99
N TYR A 49 -15.11 -2.07 5.09
CA TYR A 49 -16.06 -1.98 6.21
C TYR A 49 -17.33 -1.21 5.87
N ILE A 50 -17.24 -0.19 5.02
CA ILE A 50 -18.36 0.67 4.65
C ILE A 50 -19.05 0.25 3.35
N THR A 51 -18.49 -0.71 2.62
CA THR A 51 -19.07 -1.23 1.37
C THR A 51 -20.37 -1.97 1.66
N PRO A 52 -21.50 -1.58 1.03
CA PRO A 52 -22.75 -2.34 1.11
C PRO A 52 -22.54 -3.79 0.67
N LYS A 53 -23.35 -4.74 1.16
CA LYS A 53 -23.22 -6.18 0.89
C LYS A 53 -23.15 -6.50 -0.62
N CYS A 54 -21.94 -6.48 -1.14
CA CYS A 54 -21.57 -6.71 -2.53
C CYS A 54 -20.31 -7.58 -2.49
N PRO A 55 -20.49 -8.91 -2.45
CA PRO A 55 -19.41 -9.85 -2.18
C PRO A 55 -18.20 -9.64 -3.09
N ASP A 56 -18.41 -9.40 -4.38
CA ASP A 56 -17.34 -9.21 -5.37
C ASP A 56 -16.46 -7.99 -5.05
N ILE A 57 -17.07 -6.87 -4.62
CA ILE A 57 -16.33 -5.66 -4.24
C ILE A 57 -15.61 -5.89 -2.90
N GLN A 58 -16.26 -6.54 -1.95
CA GLN A 58 -15.66 -6.85 -0.64
C GLN A 58 -14.45 -7.79 -0.78
N GLU A 59 -14.59 -8.84 -1.59
CA GLU A 59 -13.50 -9.77 -1.91
C GLU A 59 -12.34 -9.04 -2.60
N ALA A 60 -12.64 -8.14 -3.55
CA ALA A 60 -11.61 -7.35 -4.22
C ALA A 60 -10.88 -6.40 -3.26
N LEU A 61 -11.60 -5.66 -2.42
CA LEU A 61 -11.00 -4.74 -1.46
C LEU A 61 -10.12 -5.48 -0.43
N GLU A 62 -10.59 -6.63 0.08
CA GLU A 62 -9.81 -7.47 0.98
C GLU A 62 -8.56 -8.03 0.30
N GLY A 63 -8.71 -8.57 -0.92
CA GLY A 63 -7.61 -9.13 -1.68
C GLY A 63 -6.52 -8.11 -2.00
N ILE A 64 -6.90 -6.91 -2.44
CA ILE A 64 -5.98 -5.81 -2.70
C ILE A 64 -5.32 -5.34 -1.40
N ALA A 65 -6.06 -5.18 -0.31
CA ALA A 65 -5.47 -4.80 0.99
C ALA A 65 -4.39 -5.80 1.43
N VAL A 66 -4.59 -7.10 1.23
CA VAL A 66 -3.60 -8.13 1.55
C VAL A 66 -2.39 -8.05 0.61
N THR A 67 -2.58 -7.72 -0.67
CA THR A 67 -1.47 -7.46 -1.61
C THR A 67 -0.64 -6.26 -1.16
N GLU A 68 -1.28 -5.13 -0.81
CA GLU A 68 -0.55 -3.94 -0.34
C GLU A 68 0.17 -4.19 1.00
N MET A 69 -0.38 -5.05 1.87
CA MET A 69 0.35 -5.48 3.07
C MET A 69 1.65 -6.21 2.73
N ARG A 70 1.72 -6.96 1.63
CA ARG A 70 2.94 -7.61 1.16
C ARG A 70 3.93 -6.57 0.60
N HIS A 71 3.46 -5.60 -0.17
CA HIS A 71 4.30 -4.49 -0.65
C HIS A 71 4.90 -3.71 0.52
N HIS A 72 4.06 -3.36 1.50
CA HIS A 72 4.49 -2.72 2.74
C HIS A 72 5.54 -3.55 3.50
N GLU A 73 5.36 -4.87 3.62
CA GLU A 73 6.34 -5.76 4.25
C GLU A 73 7.68 -5.75 3.51
N LEU A 74 7.66 -5.86 2.17
CA LEU A 74 8.87 -5.84 1.35
C LEU A 74 9.63 -4.53 1.50
N LEU A 75 8.94 -3.39 1.44
CA LEU A 75 9.54 -2.06 1.64
C LEU A 75 10.11 -1.93 3.05
N GLY A 76 9.38 -2.34 4.09
CA GLY A 76 9.84 -2.27 5.48
C GLY A 76 11.10 -3.11 5.73
N LYS A 77 11.14 -4.34 5.20
CA LYS A 77 12.33 -5.21 5.25
C LYS A 77 13.51 -4.61 4.48
N THR A 78 13.25 -4.03 3.31
CA THR A 78 14.27 -3.39 2.47
C THR A 78 14.87 -2.16 3.17
N ILE A 79 14.03 -1.29 3.74
CA ILE A 79 14.45 -0.13 4.53
C ILE A 79 15.37 -0.56 5.68
N TYR A 80 14.99 -1.62 6.41
CA TYR A 80 15.80 -2.13 7.51
C TYR A 80 17.14 -2.69 7.04
N LYS A 81 17.15 -3.47 5.95
CA LYS A 81 18.39 -4.04 5.38
C LYS A 81 19.35 -2.98 4.84
N LEU A 82 18.82 -1.88 4.29
CA LEU A 82 19.58 -0.70 3.89
C LEU A 82 20.20 0.07 5.08
N GLY A 83 19.87 -0.29 6.33
CA GLY A 83 20.35 0.35 7.55
C GLY A 83 19.45 1.47 8.08
N GLY A 84 18.26 1.64 7.51
CA GLY A 84 17.23 2.56 8.00
C GLY A 84 16.32 1.91 9.05
N TYR A 85 15.36 2.70 9.55
CA TYR A 85 14.28 2.20 10.41
C TYR A 85 12.95 2.47 9.73
N PRO A 86 12.09 1.45 9.54
CA PRO A 86 10.79 1.58 8.88
C PRO A 86 9.77 2.20 9.84
N ILE A 87 10.00 3.44 10.26
CA ILE A 87 9.06 4.22 11.04
C ILE A 87 7.77 4.42 10.22
N MET A 88 6.61 4.34 10.88
CA MET A 88 5.31 4.54 10.23
C MET A 88 5.11 6.01 9.88
N GLY A 89 5.81 6.48 8.86
CA GLY A 89 5.82 7.86 8.39
C GLY A 89 6.93 8.10 7.37
N ALA A 90 6.88 9.27 6.72
CA ALA A 90 7.90 9.72 5.77
C ALA A 90 8.43 11.10 6.20
N ARG A 91 8.01 12.17 5.51
CA ARG A 91 8.27 13.56 5.94
C ARG A 91 7.61 13.91 7.28
N THR A 92 6.48 13.27 7.56
CA THR A 92 5.73 13.35 8.81
C THR A 92 5.33 11.95 9.24
N TYR A 93 5.05 11.76 10.53
CA TYR A 93 4.41 10.53 10.98
C TYR A 93 3.10 10.30 10.23
N TRP A 94 2.86 9.04 9.89
CA TRP A 94 1.59 8.64 9.34
C TRP A 94 0.50 8.92 10.36
N ASN A 95 -0.65 9.39 9.88
CA ASN A 95 -1.83 9.57 10.71
C ASN A 95 -3.08 9.28 9.88
N GLY A 96 -4.19 9.05 10.58
CA GLY A 96 -5.45 8.63 9.97
C GLY A 96 -5.98 9.53 8.85
N SER A 97 -5.61 10.82 8.83
CA SER A 97 -6.09 11.75 7.79
C SER A 97 -5.62 11.42 6.37
N PHE A 98 -4.62 10.55 6.21
CA PHE A 98 -4.13 10.14 4.89
C PHE A 98 -5.04 9.12 4.20
N ALA A 99 -5.84 8.36 4.94
CA ALA A 99 -6.75 7.39 4.34
C ALA A 99 -7.88 8.09 3.57
N ASN A 100 -8.34 7.46 2.48
CA ASN A 100 -9.47 7.99 1.71
C ASN A 100 -10.80 7.56 2.34
N TYR A 101 -11.52 8.55 2.89
CA TYR A 101 -12.82 8.36 3.55
C TYR A 101 -14.04 8.62 2.64
N THR A 102 -13.87 8.63 1.31
CA THR A 102 -15.00 8.71 0.37
C THR A 102 -15.98 7.56 0.60
N LEU A 103 -17.27 7.88 0.75
CA LEU A 103 -18.32 6.90 1.04
C LEU A 103 -19.02 6.31 -0.20
N ASP A 104 -19.02 7.05 -1.32
CA ASP A 104 -19.67 6.58 -2.55
C ASP A 104 -18.81 5.51 -3.25
N PRO A 105 -19.33 4.28 -3.45
CA PRO A 105 -18.53 3.19 -4.04
C PRO A 105 -18.01 3.47 -5.44
N LYS A 106 -18.82 4.10 -6.29
CA LYS A 106 -18.37 4.42 -7.66
C LYS A 106 -17.23 5.43 -7.64
N ARG A 107 -17.25 6.37 -6.70
CA ARG A 107 -16.23 7.38 -6.55
C ARG A 107 -14.96 6.81 -5.95
N TYR A 108 -15.03 6.10 -4.82
CA TYR A 108 -13.81 5.58 -4.20
C TYR A 108 -13.12 4.54 -5.10
N LEU A 109 -13.87 3.73 -5.87
CA LEU A 109 -13.26 2.77 -6.81
C LEU A 109 -12.48 3.48 -7.92
N ARG A 110 -12.98 4.62 -8.42
CA ARG A 110 -12.23 5.43 -9.39
C ARG A 110 -11.00 6.07 -8.76
N GLU A 111 -11.13 6.57 -7.53
CA GLU A 111 -10.02 7.15 -6.78
C GLU A 111 -8.93 6.10 -6.51
N ASN A 112 -9.30 4.85 -6.20
CA ASN A 112 -8.36 3.74 -6.04
C ASN A 112 -7.63 3.42 -7.35
N ILE A 113 -8.35 3.29 -8.48
CA ILE A 113 -7.71 3.05 -9.78
C ILE A 113 -6.69 4.15 -10.11
N LEU A 114 -7.04 5.42 -9.86
CA LEU A 114 -6.12 6.53 -10.05
C LEU A 114 -4.93 6.49 -9.09
N ALA A 115 -5.15 6.09 -7.83
CA ALA A 115 -4.09 5.94 -6.85
C ALA A 115 -3.08 4.86 -7.29
N GLU A 116 -3.55 3.71 -7.77
CA GLU A 116 -2.68 2.64 -8.30
C GLU A 116 -1.91 3.07 -9.55
N GLN A 117 -2.58 3.76 -10.49
CA GLN A 117 -1.90 4.32 -11.67
C GLN A 117 -0.80 5.31 -11.28
N ASN A 118 -1.05 6.14 -10.26
CA ASN A 118 -0.03 7.05 -9.73
C ASN A 118 1.09 6.31 -9.00
N ALA A 119 0.80 5.24 -8.26
CA ALA A 119 1.83 4.42 -7.62
C ALA A 119 2.79 3.84 -8.67
N ILE A 120 2.25 3.24 -9.74
CA ILE A 120 3.03 2.69 -10.86
C ILE A 120 3.94 3.75 -11.51
N MET A 121 3.50 4.99 -11.65
CA MET A 121 4.32 6.06 -12.22
C MET A 121 5.44 6.56 -11.29
N ASN A 122 5.31 6.33 -9.99
CA ASN A 122 6.26 6.78 -8.98
C ASN A 122 7.23 5.67 -8.53
N TYR A 123 7.04 4.44 -9.02
CA TYR A 123 7.98 3.32 -8.92
C TYR A 123 9.04 3.39 -10.01
#